data_AF-X6CBI4-F1
#
_entry.id   AF-X6CBI4-F1
#
_cell.length_a   1.000
_cell.length_b   1.000
_cell.length_c   1.000
_cell.angle_alpha   90.00
_cell.angle_beta   90.00
_cell.angle_gamma   90.00
#
_symmetry.space_group_name_H-M   'P 1'
#
loop_
_entity.id
_entity.type
_entity.pdbx_description
1 polymer ?
#
loop_
_entity_poly.entity_id
_entity_poly.type
_entity_poly.pdbx_seq_one_letter_code
_entity_poly.pdbx_strand_id
1 'polypeptide(L)' 'MRHPLVRLSGVMPWARFDEAFDRFYRPVGRPAKLTRLMVALHYLKHVYDVSDEEVVERWVENAYWQYFSGFES' A
#
# COMPACT_ATOMS: atom_id res chain seq x y z
N MET A 1 4.82 -7.54 16.38
CA MET A 1 5.06 -6.09 16.18
C MET A 1 6.53 -5.67 15.94
N ARG A 2 7.52 -6.58 15.79
CA ARG A 2 8.93 -6.18 15.53
C ARG A 2 9.31 -6.05 14.05
N HIS A 3 8.41 -6.42 13.13
CA HIS A 3 8.72 -6.42 11.70
C HIS A 3 8.91 -4.99 11.16
N PRO A 4 9.94 -4.72 10.34
CA PRO A 4 10.22 -3.38 9.82
C PRO A 4 9.02 -2.72 9.11
N LEU A 5 8.29 -3.48 8.29
CA LEU A 5 7.10 -2.95 7.60
C LEU A 5 5.96 -2.57 8.56
N VAL A 6 5.79 -3.28 9.67
CA VAL A 6 4.77 -2.94 10.68
C VAL A 6 5.12 -1.62 11.36
N ARG A 7 6.40 -1.43 11.71
CA ARG A 7 6.89 -0.17 12.28
C ARG A 7 6.79 0.98 11.27
N LEU A 8 7.20 0.74 10.03
CA LEU A 8 7.13 1.72 8.95
C LEU A 8 5.68 2.15 8.70
N SER A 9 4.75 1.19 8.70
CA SER A 9 3.32 1.46 8.58
C SER A 9 2.80 2.43 9.65
N GLY A 10 3.35 2.39 10.87
CA GLY A 10 2.94 3.27 11.96
C GLY A 10 3.50 4.70 11.89
N VAL A 11 4.60 4.91 11.14
CA VAL A 11 5.24 6.22 11.02
C VAL A 11 5.03 6.88 9.65
N MET A 12 4.53 6.13 8.67
CA MET A 12 4.30 6.68 7.34
C MET A 12 3.15 7.69 7.35
N PRO A 13 3.31 8.86 6.72
CA PRO A 13 2.29 9.92 6.74
C PRO A 13 1.15 9.63 5.75
N TRP A 14 0.36 8.58 6.01
CA TRP A 14 -0.71 8.12 5.11
C TRP A 14 -1.69 9.20 4.69
N ALA A 15 -2.12 10.05 5.63
CA ALA A 15 -3.05 11.15 5.36
C ALA A 15 -2.54 12.13 4.29
N ARG A 16 -1.21 12.35 4.20
CA ARG A 16 -0.65 13.20 3.15
C ARG A 16 -0.79 12.61 1.76
N PHE A 17 -0.74 11.28 1.64
CA PHE A 17 -1.00 10.63 0.38
C PHE A 17 -2.48 10.74 0.03
N ASP A 18 -3.38 10.52 0.99
CA ASP A 18 -4.81 10.71 0.76
C ASP A 18 -5.10 12.14 0.26
N GLU A 19 -4.60 13.17 0.93
CA GLU A 19 -4.74 14.58 0.51
C GLU A 19 -4.15 14.84 -0.89
N ALA A 20 -2.96 14.31 -1.18
CA ALA A 20 -2.30 14.53 -2.47
C ALA A 20 -3.02 13.84 -3.63
N PHE A 21 -3.63 12.68 -3.36
CA PHE A 21 -4.28 11.87 -4.38
C PHE A 21 -5.80 12.09 -4.47
N ASP A 22 -6.44 12.67 -3.46
CA ASP A 22 -7.91 12.87 -3.37
C ASP A 22 -8.52 13.45 -4.66
N ARG A 23 -7.87 14.47 -5.24
CA ARG A 23 -8.33 15.11 -6.49
C ARG A 23 -8.47 14.17 -7.70
N PHE A 24 -7.77 13.03 -7.69
CA PHE A 24 -7.83 12.03 -8.77
C PHE A 24 -8.94 11.00 -8.56
N TYR A 25 -9.56 11.00 -7.39
CA TYR A 25 -10.60 10.07 -7.00
C TYR A 25 -11.97 10.71 -7.24
N ARG A 26 -12.91 9.94 -7.78
CA ARG A 26 -14.28 10.38 -8.02
C ARG A 26 -15.25 9.39 -7.38
N PRO A 27 -16.34 9.87 -6.74
CA PRO A 27 -17.33 8.99 -6.12
C PRO A 27 -18.28 8.34 -7.14
N VAL A 28 -17.98 8.44 -8.43
CA VAL A 28 -18.84 7.96 -9.53
C VAL A 28 -18.14 6.83 -10.25
N GLY A 29 -18.85 5.71 -10.46
CA GLY A 29 -18.32 4.54 -11.15
C GLY A 29 -17.79 3.46 -10.20
N ARG A 30 -16.82 2.68 -10.66
CA ARG A 30 -16.20 1.62 -9.84
C ARG A 30 -15.48 2.25 -8.64
N PRO A 31 -15.72 1.78 -7.40
CA PRO A 31 -15.00 2.27 -6.24
C PRO A 31 -13.50 2.17 -6.47
N ALA A 32 -12.82 3.29 -6.27
CA ALA A 32 -11.39 3.34 -6.39
C ALA A 32 -10.73 2.51 -5.29
N LYS A 33 -9.54 1.99 -5.58
CA LYS A 33 -8.75 1.26 -4.58
C LYS A 33 -8.24 2.22 -3.51
N LEU A 34 -8.02 1.76 -2.29
CA LEU A 34 -7.47 2.63 -1.24
C LEU A 34 -6.12 3.22 -1.69
N THR A 35 -5.94 4.52 -1.52
CA THR A 35 -4.68 5.22 -1.82
C THR A 35 -3.50 4.54 -1.13
N ARG A 36 -3.69 4.13 0.14
CA ARG A 36 -2.71 3.37 0.92
C ARG A 36 -2.26 2.09 0.21
N LEU A 37 -3.17 1.34 -0.41
CA LEU A 37 -2.82 0.13 -1.18
C LEU A 37 -1.91 0.48 -2.35
N MET A 38 -2.29 1.48 -3.16
CA MET A 38 -1.50 1.91 -4.31
C MET A 38 -0.09 2.37 -3.89
N VAL A 39 -0.01 3.25 -2.90
CA VAL A 39 1.28 3.78 -2.41
C VAL A 39 2.14 2.67 -1.82
N ALA A 40 1.55 1.76 -1.04
CA ALA A 40 2.28 0.65 -0.44
C ALA A 40 2.85 -0.31 -1.50
N LEU A 41 2.08 -0.69 -2.52
CA LEU A 41 2.56 -1.56 -3.59
C LEU A 41 3.70 -0.91 -4.38
N HIS A 42 3.59 0.38 -4.71
CA HIS A 42 4.69 1.11 -5.33
C HIS A 42 5.93 1.19 -4.44
N TYR A 43 5.76 1.45 -3.14
CA TYR A 43 6.88 1.46 -2.20
C TYR A 43 7.58 0.09 -2.12
N LEU A 44 6.81 -0.99 -2.00
CA LEU A 44 7.33 -2.36 -1.93
C LEU A 44 8.05 -2.74 -3.23
N LYS A 45 7.48 -2.38 -4.39
CA LYS A 45 8.14 -2.55 -5.68
C LYS A 45 9.55 -1.97 -5.69
N HIS A 46 9.67 -0.71 -5.28
CA HIS A 46 10.93 0.03 -5.32
C HIS A 46 11.93 -0.46 -4.27
N VAL A 47 11.50 -0.78 -3.05
CA VAL A 47 12.40 -1.23 -1.98
C VAL A 47 12.93 -2.65 -2.22
N TYR A 48 12.13 -3.52 -2.85
CA TYR A 48 12.52 -4.91 -3.08
C TYR A 48 13.05 -5.16 -4.50
N ASP A 49 13.07 -4.14 -5.37
CA ASP A 49 13.54 -4.19 -6.75
C ASP A 49 12.90 -5.31 -7.58
N VAL A 50 11.57 -5.32 -7.59
CA VAL A 50 10.73 -6.35 -8.23
C VAL A 50 9.81 -5.74 -9.29
N SER A 51 9.28 -6.58 -10.20
CA SER A 51 8.30 -6.15 -11.21
C SER A 51 6.92 -5.90 -10.61
N ASP A 52 6.00 -5.31 -11.39
CA ASP A 52 4.61 -5.12 -10.93
C ASP A 52 3.91 -6.46 -10.68
N GLU A 53 4.17 -7.45 -11.54
CA GLU A 53 3.62 -8.80 -11.41
C GLU A 53 4.14 -9.51 -10.16
N GLU A 54 5.45 -9.44 -9.93
CA GLU A 54 6.09 -10.07 -8.77
C GLU A 54 5.67 -9.41 -7.45
N VAL A 55 5.40 -8.10 -7.45
CA VAL A 55 4.81 -7.43 -6.28
C VAL A 55 3.48 -8.05 -5.90
N VAL A 56 2.61 -8.32 -6.88
CA VAL A 56 1.30 -8.90 -6.64
C VAL A 56 1.44 -10.33 -6.11
N GLU A 57 2.28 -11.15 -6.73
CA GLU A 57 2.53 -12.53 -6.29
C GLU A 57 3.02 -12.59 -4.85
N ARG A 58 4.05 -11.80 -4.51
CA ARG A 58 4.58 -11.75 -3.14
C ARG A 58 3.60 -11.15 -2.14
N TRP A 59 2.78 -10.18 -2.56
CA TRP A 59 1.77 -9.57 -1.69
C TRP A 59 0.68 -10.57 -1.27
N VAL A 60 0.28 -11.48 -2.18
CA VAL A 60 -0.72 -12.51 -1.87
C VAL A 60 -0.24 -13.44 -0.75
N GLU A 61 1.04 -13.76 -0.72
CA GLU A 61 1.63 -14.72 0.24
C GLU A 61 2.12 -14.06 1.54
N ASN A 62 2.32 -12.74 1.56
CA ASN A 62 3.00 -12.04 2.66
C ASN A 62 2.06 -11.17 3.50
N ALA A 63 1.68 -11.67 4.68
CA ALA A 63 0.84 -10.95 5.64
C ALA A 63 1.41 -9.59 6.10
N TYR A 64 2.74 -9.40 6.12
CA TYR A 64 3.33 -8.11 6.46
C TYR A 64 3.18 -7.07 5.34
N TRP A 65 3.18 -7.51 4.07
CA TRP A 65 2.92 -6.64 2.93
C TRP A 65 1.45 -6.23 2.88
N GLN A 66 0.55 -7.17 3.16
CA GLN A 66 -0.88 -6.92 3.32
C GLN A 66 -1.15 -5.90 4.44
N TYR A 67 -0.59 -6.14 5.63
CA TYR A 67 -0.68 -5.22 6.76
C TYR A 67 -0.18 -3.82 6.41
N PHE A 68 1.01 -3.72 5.82
CA PHE A 68 1.59 -2.45 5.40
C PHE A 68 0.68 -1.69 4.44
N SER A 69 0.08 -2.40 3.49
CA SER A 69 -0.87 -1.86 2.51
C SER A 69 -2.27 -1.53 3.04
N GLY A 70 -2.53 -1.75 4.34
CA GLY A 70 -3.79 -1.40 4.99
C GLY A 70 -4.83 -2.52 5.00
N PHE A 71 -4.41 -3.76 4.76
CA PHE A 71 -5.24 -4.94 4.97
C PHE A 71 -4.93 -5.50 6.35
N GLU A 72 -5.85 -5.31 7.29
CA GLU A 72 -5.86 -6.00 8.58
C GLU A 72 -6.95 -7.09 8.50
N SER A 73 -6.57 -8.33 8.79
CA SER A 73 -7.54 -9.41 9.07
C SER A 73 -8.10 -9.28 10.47
#